data_AF-A0A6A5VE88-F1
#
_entry.id   AF-A0A6A5VE88-F1
#
_cell.length_a   1.000
_cell.length_b   1.000
_cell.length_c   1.000
_cell.angle_alpha   90.00
_cell.angle_beta   90.00
_cell.angle_gamma   90.00
#
_symmetry.space_group_name_H-M   'P 1'
#
loop_
_entity.id
_entity.type
_entity.pdbx_description
1 polymer ?
#
loop_
_entity_poly.entity_id
_entity_poly.type
_entity_poly.pdbx_seq_one_letter_code
_entity_poly.pdbx_strand_id
1 'polypeptide(L)'
;ISLDLDAPLTTFPFLSPILHICRTGLSCADAGADEQGWTRLAAIEQPAAQWTPPKPPRISGPHRYVFIVWVQPEGMMGWGEDVGLGKRVRWDLEGFVKKLGLGEIVGGAWFVCG
;
A
#
# COMPACT_ATOMS: atom_id res chain seq x y z
N ILE A 1 -1.24 -2.41 1.56
CA ILE A 1 -1.19 -0.99 1.11
C ILE A 1 0.25 -0.62 0.83
N SER A 2 0.52 0.29 -0.12
CA SER A 2 1.83 0.93 -0.27
C SER A 2 1.74 2.45 -0.20
N LEU A 3 2.68 3.09 0.51
CA LEU A 3 2.76 4.54 0.69
C LEU A 3 4.16 5.08 0.36
N ASP A 4 4.24 6.25 -0.27
CA ASP A 4 5.43 7.10 -0.32
C ASP A 4 5.39 8.09 0.84
N LEU A 5 6.41 8.08 1.69
CA LEU A 5 6.48 8.91 2.90
C LEU A 5 7.22 10.24 2.69
N ASP A 6 7.83 10.45 1.53
CA ASP A 6 8.82 11.49 1.30
C ASP A 6 8.47 12.43 0.12
N ALA A 7 7.29 12.28 -0.47
CA ALA A 7 6.81 13.13 -1.54
C ALA A 7 6.47 14.58 -1.10
N PRO A 8 6.78 15.59 -1.93
CA PRO A 8 7.50 15.47 -3.20
C PRO A 8 9.03 15.46 -3.02
N LEU A 9 9.53 15.99 -1.91
CA LEU A 9 10.95 16.07 -1.60
C LEU A 9 11.20 15.49 -0.21
N THR A 10 12.23 14.66 -0.05
CA THR A 10 12.61 14.08 1.25
C THR A 10 12.83 15.13 2.35
N THR A 11 13.30 16.32 1.99
CA THR A 11 13.52 17.45 2.91
C THR A 11 12.29 18.33 3.13
N PHE A 12 11.27 18.22 2.28
CA PHE A 12 10.03 18.99 2.39
C PHE A 12 8.82 18.15 1.89
N PRO A 13 8.41 17.10 2.64
CA PRO A 13 7.48 16.08 2.16
C PRO A 13 6.00 16.48 2.32
N PHE A 14 5.61 17.68 1.88
CA PHE A 14 4.29 18.25 2.17
C PHE A 14 3.10 17.57 1.44
N LEU A 15 3.36 16.69 0.47
CA LEU A 15 2.33 15.89 -0.21
C LEU A 15 2.17 14.48 0.40
N SER A 16 3.06 14.11 1.31
CA SER A 16 3.07 12.78 1.93
C SER A 16 1.98 12.60 2.99
N PRO A 17 1.55 11.36 3.27
CA PRO A 17 1.88 10.14 2.51
C PRO A 17 1.14 10.07 1.17
N ILE A 18 1.75 9.51 0.12
CA ILE A 18 1.04 9.24 -1.15
C ILE A 18 0.71 7.75 -1.27
N LEU A 19 -0.54 7.41 -1.56
CA LEU A 19 -0.97 6.04 -1.81
C LEU A 19 -0.50 5.52 -3.19
N HIS A 20 0.29 4.44 -3.19
CA HIS A 20 0.77 3.79 -4.42
C HIS A 20 -0.05 2.56 -4.81
N ILE A 21 -0.59 1.81 -3.85
CA ILE A 21 -1.58 0.74 -4.08
C ILE A 21 -2.41 0.50 -2.82
N CYS A 22 -3.71 0.24 -3.01
CA CYS A 22 -4.59 -0.30 -1.99
C CYS A 22 -5.27 -1.53 -2.56
N ARG A 23 -5.05 -2.68 -1.93
CA ARG A 23 -5.59 -3.97 -2.36
C ARG A 23 -6.14 -4.71 -1.15
N THR A 24 -7.31 -5.27 -1.32
CA THR A 24 -8.05 -6.12 -0.37
C THR A 24 -8.17 -7.53 -0.95
N GLY A 25 -8.69 -8.47 -0.17
CA GLY A 25 -8.95 -9.84 -0.61
C GLY A 25 -7.68 -10.63 -0.93
N LEU A 26 -6.56 -10.28 -0.27
CA LEU A 26 -5.31 -11.03 -0.41
C LEU A 26 -5.44 -12.36 0.32
N SER A 27 -5.23 -13.46 -0.39
CA SER A 27 -5.06 -14.79 0.16
C SER A 27 -3.70 -15.36 -0.23
N CYS A 28 -3.23 -16.34 0.52
CA CYS A 28 -2.15 -17.21 0.06
C CYS A 28 -2.60 -17.85 -1.25
N ALA A 29 -1.85 -17.64 -2.33
CA ALA A 29 -2.16 -18.29 -3.59
C ALA A 29 -2.07 -19.81 -3.42
N ASP A 30 -2.96 -20.56 -4.08
CA ASP A 30 -3.01 -22.03 -4.04
C ASP A 30 -1.75 -22.72 -4.62
N ALA A 31 -0.77 -21.94 -5.06
CA ALA A 31 0.46 -22.41 -5.71
C ALA A 31 1.51 -22.98 -4.74
N GLY A 32 1.25 -23.02 -3.43
CA GLY A 32 2.21 -23.48 -2.42
C GLY A 32 3.32 -22.46 -2.15
N ALA A 33 4.24 -22.83 -1.25
CA ALA A 33 5.45 -22.05 -0.99
C ALA A 33 6.46 -22.25 -2.14
N ASP A 34 7.21 -21.21 -2.50
CA ASP A 34 8.30 -21.31 -3.46
C ASP A 34 9.50 -22.10 -2.91
N GLU A 35 10.57 -22.26 -3.72
CA GLU A 35 11.79 -22.97 -3.33
C GLU A 35 12.48 -22.39 -2.09
N GLN A 36 12.17 -21.14 -1.74
CA GLN A 36 12.70 -20.42 -0.60
C GLN A 36 11.73 -20.40 0.60
N GLY A 37 10.58 -21.09 0.48
CA GLY A 37 9.57 -21.18 1.52
C GLY A 37 8.61 -19.99 1.58
N TRP A 38 8.63 -19.07 0.60
CA TRP A 38 7.71 -17.93 0.58
C TRP A 38 6.39 -18.27 -0.10
N THR A 39 5.28 -17.93 0.55
CA THR A 39 3.96 -18.02 -0.05
C THR A 39 3.55 -16.67 -0.63
N ARG A 40 3.23 -16.66 -1.92
CA ARG A 40 2.76 -15.44 -2.59
C ARG A 40 1.35 -15.09 -2.13
N LEU A 41 1.15 -13.84 -1.72
CA LEU A 41 -0.19 -13.28 -1.55
C LEU A 41 -0.74 -12.81 -2.90
N ALA A 42 -1.95 -13.24 -3.24
CA ALA A 42 -2.66 -12.86 -4.46
C ALA A 42 -4.11 -12.50 -4.13
N ALA A 43 -4.73 -11.67 -4.97
CA ALA A 43 -6.16 -11.38 -4.88
C ALA A 43 -6.78 -11.50 -6.28
N ILE A 44 -7.99 -12.05 -6.34
CA ILE A 44 -8.76 -12.19 -7.59
C ILE A 44 -9.37 -10.84 -7.98
N GLU A 45 -9.73 -10.03 -6.99
CA GLU A 45 -10.37 -8.73 -7.18
C GLU A 45 -9.39 -7.66 -7.67
N GLN A 46 -9.95 -6.64 -8.34
CA GLN A 46 -9.19 -5.45 -8.68
C GLN A 46 -8.85 -4.66 -7.41
N PRO A 47 -7.66 -4.04 -7.35
CA PRO A 47 -7.28 -3.19 -6.23
C PRO A 47 -8.12 -1.91 -6.21
N ALA A 48 -8.54 -1.49 -5.02
CA ALA A 48 -9.18 -0.21 -4.76
C ALA A 48 -8.34 0.98 -5.23
N ALA A 49 -7.02 0.89 -5.18
CA ALA A 49 -6.14 1.83 -5.84
C ALA A 49 -5.12 1.05 -6.67
N GLN A 50 -5.21 1.16 -8.00
CA GLN A 50 -4.26 0.53 -8.92
C GLN A 50 -2.82 0.95 -8.64
N TRP A 51 -1.88 0.03 -8.81
CA TRP A 51 -0.45 0.29 -8.61
C TRP A 51 0.02 1.49 -9.45
N THR A 52 0.62 2.47 -8.80
CA THR A 52 1.37 3.54 -9.46
C THR A 52 2.85 3.35 -9.15
N PRO A 53 3.74 3.22 -10.16
CA PRO A 53 5.15 3.02 -9.90
C PRO A 53 5.79 4.26 -9.26
N PRO A 54 6.88 4.08 -8.48
CA PRO A 54 7.72 5.18 -7.99
C PRO A 54 8.13 6.12 -9.12
N LYS A 55 8.03 7.43 -8.85
CA LYS A 55 8.55 8.48 -9.73
C LYS A 55 8.93 9.71 -8.91
N PRO A 56 9.89 9.57 -7.98
CA PRO A 56 10.36 10.71 -7.20
C PRO A 56 10.95 11.78 -8.13
N PRO A 57 10.84 13.08 -7.78
CA PRO A 57 11.50 14.13 -8.54
C PRO A 57 13.02 13.95 -8.53
N ARG A 58 13.68 14.17 -9.67
CA ARG A 58 15.16 14.03 -9.83
C ARG A 58 15.98 14.88 -8.85
N ILE A 59 15.41 15.95 -8.32
CA ILE A 59 16.06 16.87 -7.37
C ILE A 59 15.88 16.42 -5.90
N SER A 60 15.08 15.38 -5.65
CA SER A 60 14.89 14.80 -4.32
C SER A 60 15.97 13.76 -4.01
N GLY A 61 16.22 13.50 -2.72
CA GLY A 61 16.85 12.25 -2.31
C GLY A 61 15.94 11.04 -2.56
N PRO A 62 16.42 9.80 -2.39
CA PRO A 62 15.59 8.61 -2.56
C PRO A 62 14.39 8.59 -1.60
N HIS A 63 13.18 8.32 -2.12
CA HIS A 63 11.95 8.24 -1.33
C HIS A 63 11.77 6.85 -0.73
N ARG A 64 11.20 6.77 0.47
CA ARG A 64 10.83 5.52 1.14
C ARG A 64 9.42 5.09 0.73
N TYR A 65 9.34 3.95 0.06
CA TYR A 65 8.09 3.28 -0.28
C TYR A 65 7.85 2.14 0.69
N VAL A 66 6.85 2.28 1.56
CA VAL A 66 6.50 1.27 2.57
C VAL A 66 5.34 0.43 2.08
N PHE A 67 5.37 -0.86 2.39
CA PHE A 67 4.28 -1.82 2.17
C PHE A 67 3.85 -2.33 3.53
N ILE A 68 2.56 -2.28 3.80
CA ILE A 68 1.98 -2.68 5.09
C ILE A 68 0.78 -3.58 4.84
N VAL A 69 0.67 -4.65 5.61
CA VAL A 69 -0.36 -5.68 5.48
C VAL A 69 -1.07 -5.88 6.83
N TRP A 70 -2.39 -6.05 6.78
CA TRP A 70 -3.26 -6.36 7.92
C TRP A 70 -4.07 -7.62 7.60
N VAL A 71 -4.55 -8.29 8.64
CA VAL A 71 -5.65 -9.26 8.49
C VAL A 71 -6.91 -8.49 8.10
N GLN A 72 -7.58 -8.93 7.04
CA GLN A 72 -8.86 -8.36 6.64
C GLN A 72 -9.97 -8.87 7.56
N PRO A 73 -10.77 -7.99 8.20
CA PRO A 73 -11.91 -8.39 9.02
C PRO A 73 -12.94 -9.22 8.24
N GLU A 74 -13.58 -10.16 8.91
CA GLU A 74 -14.65 -10.98 8.32
C GLU A 74 -15.82 -10.08 7.86
N GLY A 75 -16.37 -10.38 6.68
CA GLY A 75 -17.47 -9.59 6.11
C GLY A 75 -17.05 -8.23 5.53
N MET A 76 -15.77 -7.84 5.63
CA MET A 76 -15.24 -6.71 4.86
C MET A 76 -15.25 -7.07 3.38
N MET A 77 -16.27 -6.61 2.65
CA MET A 77 -16.30 -6.65 1.20
C MET A 77 -15.24 -5.67 0.65
N GLY A 78 -14.64 -6.01 -0.49
CA GLY A 78 -13.58 -5.20 -1.11
C GLY A 78 -13.93 -3.71 -1.15
N TRP A 79 -12.93 -2.85 -0.95
CA TRP A 79 -13.13 -1.40 -1.01
C TRP A 79 -13.53 -1.04 -2.45
N GLY A 80 -14.84 -0.92 -2.69
CA GLY A 80 -15.48 -0.85 -4.00
C GLY A 80 -15.36 0.50 -4.72
N GLU A 81 -14.49 1.40 -4.26
CA GLU A 81 -14.23 2.68 -4.92
C GLU A 81 -12.82 2.69 -5.52
N ASP A 82 -12.72 2.99 -6.82
CA ASP A 82 -11.45 3.35 -7.45
C ASP A 82 -10.94 4.68 -6.85
N VAL A 83 -9.83 4.61 -6.14
CA VAL A 83 -9.17 5.76 -5.53
C VAL A 83 -8.36 6.47 -6.62
N GLY A 84 -8.98 7.47 -7.24
CA GLY A 84 -8.33 8.36 -8.21
C GLY A 84 -7.12 9.12 -7.62
N LEU A 85 -6.20 9.54 -8.50
CA LEU A 85 -4.88 10.08 -8.12
C LEU A 85 -4.92 11.21 -7.08
N GLY A 86 -5.88 12.13 -7.16
CA GLY A 86 -5.99 13.24 -6.22
C GLY A 86 -6.28 12.78 -4.78
N LYS A 87 -7.10 11.73 -4.60
CA LYS A 87 -7.43 11.15 -3.29
C LYS A 87 -6.26 10.36 -2.68
N ARG A 88 -5.18 10.13 -3.42
CA ARG A 88 -3.99 9.40 -2.96
C ARG A 88 -3.01 10.27 -2.20
N VAL A 89 -3.06 11.59 -2.39
CA VAL A 89 -2.17 12.56 -1.75
C VAL A 89 -2.61 12.80 -0.31
N ARG A 90 -1.65 12.90 0.62
CA ARG A 90 -1.89 13.00 2.06
C ARG A 90 -2.86 11.92 2.55
N TRP A 91 -2.61 10.68 2.13
CA TRP A 91 -3.44 9.54 2.47
C TRP A 91 -3.55 9.37 3.98
N ASP A 92 -4.78 9.36 4.49
CA ASP A 92 -5.08 9.17 5.90
C ASP A 92 -5.08 7.66 6.24
N LEU A 93 -3.90 7.14 6.54
CA LEU A 93 -3.74 5.73 6.89
C LEU A 93 -4.44 5.38 8.21
N GLU A 94 -4.34 6.24 9.22
CA GLU A 94 -4.94 5.99 10.53
C GLU A 94 -6.47 5.98 10.46
N GLY A 95 -7.06 6.97 9.79
CA GLY A 95 -8.49 7.02 9.53
C GLY A 95 -8.96 5.83 8.68
N PHE A 96 -8.16 5.40 7.71
CA PHE A 96 -8.45 4.19 6.93
C PHE A 96 -8.48 2.92 7.80
N VAL A 97 -7.43 2.69 8.61
CA VAL A 97 -7.33 1.57 9.55
C VAL A 97 -8.51 1.56 10.51
N LYS A 98 -8.81 2.72 11.11
CA LYS A 98 -9.92 2.89 12.05
C LYS A 98 -11.28 2.65 11.40
N LYS A 99 -11.53 3.23 10.22
CA LYS A 99 -12.81 3.13 9.50
C LYS A 99 -13.13 1.68 9.14
N LEU A 100 -12.12 0.90 8.78
CA LEU A 100 -12.27 -0.49 8.39
C LEU A 100 -12.13 -1.49 9.54
N GLY A 101 -11.84 -1.01 10.75
CA GLY A 101 -11.63 -1.87 11.91
C GLY A 101 -10.46 -2.84 11.72
N LEU A 102 -9.40 -2.41 11.02
CA LEU A 102 -8.21 -3.23 10.88
C LEU A 102 -7.50 -3.34 12.24
N GLY A 103 -7.05 -4.55 12.57
CA GLY A 103 -6.32 -4.83 13.81
C GLY A 103 -4.83 -4.50 13.70
N GLU A 104 -4.00 -5.36 14.30
CA GLU A 104 -2.55 -5.21 14.24
C GLU A 104 -1.98 -5.45 12.83
N ILE A 105 -0.85 -4.82 12.55
CA ILE A 105 -0.07 -5.04 11.34
C ILE A 105 0.52 -6.45 11.41
N VAL A 106 0.33 -7.26 10.37
CA VAL A 106 0.87 -8.63 10.29
C VAL A 106 2.09 -8.77 9.40
N GLY A 107 2.45 -7.71 8.68
CA GLY A 107 3.64 -7.71 7.85
C GLY A 107 3.95 -6.34 7.27
N GLY A 108 5.22 -6.14 6.98
CA GLY A 108 5.68 -4.95 6.29
C GLY A 108 6.99 -5.16 5.57
N ALA A 109 7.20 -4.37 4.54
CA ALA A 109 8.45 -4.30 3.78
C ALA A 109 8.62 -2.86 3.27
N TRP A 110 9.83 -2.50 2.86
CA TRP A 110 10.07 -1.19 2.26
C TRP A 110 11.23 -1.25 1.27
N PHE A 111 11.27 -0.28 0.38
CA PHE A 111 12.42 -0.02 -0.48
C PHE A 111 12.61 1.49 -0.68
N VAL A 112 13.76 1.87 -1.24
CA VAL A 112 14.03 3.24 -1.67
C VAL A 112 14.21 3.33 -3.17
N CYS A 113 13.75 4.43 -3.77
CA CYS A 113 13.93 4.74 -5.19
C CYS A 113 14.19 6.25 -5.34
N GLY A 114 15.07 6.64 -6.27
CA GLY A 114 15.50 8.01 -6.55
C GLY A 114 15.88 8.19 -8.00
#